data_AF-A0A4R2KCK3-F1
#
_entry.id   AF-A0A4R2KCK3-F1
#
_cell.length_a   1.000
_cell.length_b   1.000
_cell.length_c   1.000
_cell.angle_alpha   90.00
_cell.angle_beta   90.00
_cell.angle_gamma   90.00
#
_symmetry.space_group_name_H-M   'P 1'
#
loop_
_entity.id
_entity.type
_entity.pdbx_description
1 polymer ?
#
loop_
_entity_poly.entity_id
_entity_poly.type
_entity_poly.pdbx_seq_one_letter_code
_entity_poly.pdbx_strand_id
1 'polypeptide(L)'
;MFRQLLPVFLLTHLLNFLLKISLFALKHFKVDIQPPVDLQPSGYKVLSPLEDPLPLVEKVVEKKDYKKILAEAEAQGKPISHVRRIKPLCVDVDKCPVCSAPPDYLYSFGKDPDGFQKLQCKVCKHQWAPGKPAPKKSRLTYRYPF
;
A
#
# COMPACT_ATOMS: atom_id res chain seq x y z
N MET A 1 46.29 29.52 -33.34
CA MET A 1 45.35 28.56 -32.70
C MET A 1 43.94 29.13 -32.78
N PHE A 2 43.21 28.87 -33.86
CA PHE A 2 41.88 29.43 -34.08
C PHE A 2 40.83 28.61 -33.30
N ARG A 3 40.46 29.07 -32.09
CA ARG A 3 39.23 28.63 -31.42
C ARG A 3 38.08 29.50 -31.90
N GLN A 4 37.47 29.12 -33.02
CA GLN A 4 36.20 29.72 -33.42
C GLN A 4 35.12 29.18 -32.46
N LEU A 5 34.63 30.05 -31.57
CA LEU A 5 33.37 29.85 -30.88
C LEU A 5 32.29 29.86 -31.97
N LEU A 6 31.87 28.69 -32.44
CA LEU A 6 30.71 28.54 -33.32
C LEU A 6 29.59 29.43 -32.76
N PRO A 7 28.93 30.28 -33.57
CA PRO A 7 27.90 31.19 -33.09
C PRO A 7 26.83 30.33 -32.43
N VAL A 8 26.73 30.44 -31.10
CA VAL A 8 25.86 29.63 -30.22
C VAL A 8 24.44 29.56 -30.78
N PHE A 9 24.01 30.62 -31.46
CA PHE A 9 22.72 30.74 -32.13
C PHE A 9 22.45 29.71 -33.24
N LEU A 10 23.43 29.39 -34.10
CA LEU A 10 23.24 28.37 -35.13
C LEU A 10 23.27 26.96 -34.52
N LEU A 11 24.08 26.77 -33.48
CA LEU A 11 24.15 25.51 -32.75
C LEU A 11 22.84 25.21 -32.01
N THR A 12 22.23 26.20 -31.35
CA THR A 12 20.94 26.00 -30.67
C THR A 12 19.82 25.68 -31.65
N HIS A 13 19.81 26.32 -32.82
CA HIS A 13 18.83 26.02 -33.85
C HIS A 13 19.00 24.60 -34.42
N LEU A 14 20.24 24.16 -34.65
CA LEU A 14 20.55 22.80 -35.07
C LEU A 14 20.18 21.76 -34.01
N LEU A 15 20.51 22.00 -32.74
CA LEU A 15 20.17 21.08 -31.63
C LEU A 15 18.66 20.96 -31.46
N ASN A 16 17.92 22.06 -31.57
CA ASN A 16 16.46 22.05 -31.52
C ASN A 16 15.84 21.30 -32.71
N PHE A 17 16.43 21.41 -33.89
CA PHE A 17 16.00 20.67 -35.07
C PHE A 17 16.25 19.16 -34.90
N LEU A 18 17.45 18.77 -34.44
CA LEU A 18 17.78 17.37 -34.14
C LEU A 18 16.86 16.78 -33.06
N LEU A 19 16.53 17.55 -32.02
CA LEU A 19 15.61 17.12 -30.97
C LEU A 19 14.18 16.93 -31.47
N LYS A 20 13.71 17.79 -32.38
CA LYS A 20 12.39 17.59 -33.03
C LYS A 20 12.38 16.33 -33.90
N ILE A 21 13.46 16.06 -34.63
CA ILE A 21 13.59 14.84 -35.43
C ILE A 21 13.63 13.60 -34.53
N SER A 22 14.35 13.63 -33.42
CA SER A 22 14.41 12.48 -32.51
C SER A 22 13.06 12.20 -31.85
N LEU A 23 12.31 13.23 -31.43
CA LEU A 23 10.95 13.07 -30.91
C LEU A 23 9.98 12.55 -31.97
N PHE A 24 10.11 13.01 -33.22
CA PHE A 24 9.34 12.48 -34.35
C PHE A 24 9.68 11.02 -34.62
N ALA A 25 10.96 10.66 -34.61
CA ALA A 25 11.43 9.29 -34.77
C ALA A 25 10.92 8.38 -33.64
N LEU A 26 11.00 8.79 -32.37
CA LEU A 26 10.46 8.02 -31.24
C LEU A 26 8.95 7.77 -31.34
N LYS A 27 8.21 8.71 -31.94
CA LYS A 27 6.75 8.57 -32.13
C LYS A 27 6.41 7.59 -33.27
N HIS A 28 7.19 7.59 -34.33
CA HIS A 28 6.92 6.80 -35.55
C HIS A 28 7.60 5.44 -35.54
N PHE A 29 8.81 5.34 -35.03
CA PHE A 29 9.52 4.09 -34.80
C PHE A 29 9.20 3.59 -33.40
N LYS A 30 7.97 3.12 -33.21
CA LYS A 30 7.71 2.17 -32.14
C LYS A 30 8.45 0.90 -32.52
N VAL A 31 9.63 0.69 -31.93
CA VAL A 31 10.29 -0.62 -31.98
C VAL A 31 9.44 -1.52 -31.10
N ASP A 32 8.39 -2.08 -31.68
CA ASP A 32 7.65 -3.17 -31.05
C ASP A 32 8.61 -4.36 -31.06
N ILE A 33 9.50 -4.41 -30.07
CA ILE A 33 10.23 -5.61 -29.71
C ILE A 33 9.16 -6.56 -29.19
N GLN A 34 8.48 -7.24 -30.11
CA GLN A 34 7.69 -8.40 -29.74
C GLN A 34 8.70 -9.39 -29.15
N PRO A 35 8.56 -9.77 -27.87
CA PRO A 35 9.36 -10.86 -27.36
C PRO A 35 9.12 -12.07 -28.28
N PRO A 36 10.16 -12.85 -28.61
CA PRO A 36 9.97 -14.04 -29.43
C PRO A 36 8.83 -14.87 -28.83
N VAL A 37 7.82 -15.14 -29.66
CA VAL A 37 6.50 -15.64 -29.22
C VAL A 37 6.57 -17.04 -28.61
N ASP A 38 7.67 -17.75 -28.78
CA ASP A 38 7.78 -19.14 -28.34
C ASP A 38 9.09 -19.40 -27.60
N LEU A 39 9.16 -18.96 -26.34
CA LEU A 39 9.93 -19.71 -25.35
C LEU A 39 9.14 -20.97 -25.02
N GLN A 40 9.16 -21.95 -25.92
CA GLN A 40 8.83 -23.32 -25.54
C GLN A 40 9.78 -23.67 -24.39
N PRO A 41 9.27 -24.13 -23.22
CA PRO A 41 10.11 -24.44 -22.08
C PRO A 41 10.99 -25.65 -22.45
N SER A 42 12.15 -25.38 -23.04
CA SER A 42 13.09 -26.40 -23.47
C SER A 42 13.79 -26.97 -22.24
N GLY A 43 13.26 -28.09 -21.77
CA GLY A 43 14.01 -29.06 -20.98
C GLY A 43 14.24 -28.73 -19.51
N TYR A 44 13.74 -27.61 -18.97
CA TYR A 44 13.71 -27.47 -17.52
C TYR A 44 12.57 -28.31 -16.95
N LYS A 45 12.91 -29.18 -16.00
CA LYS A 45 11.93 -29.90 -15.20
C LYS A 45 11.19 -28.87 -14.36
N VAL A 46 9.94 -28.56 -14.72
CA VAL A 46 9.04 -27.82 -13.83
C VAL A 46 9.04 -28.62 -12.54
N LEU A 47 9.63 -28.07 -11.48
CA LEU A 47 9.55 -28.67 -10.15
C LEU A 47 8.07 -28.88 -9.91
N SER A 48 7.66 -30.13 -9.70
CA SER A 48 6.27 -30.49 -9.42
C SER A 48 5.71 -29.44 -8.47
N PRO A 49 4.54 -28.84 -8.75
CA PRO A 49 3.93 -27.90 -7.83
C PRO A 49 3.98 -28.56 -6.46
N LEU A 50 4.65 -27.92 -5.50
CA LEU A 50 4.87 -28.47 -4.16
C LEU A 50 3.51 -28.96 -3.66
N GLU A 51 3.29 -30.28 -3.68
CA GLU A 51 2.00 -30.92 -3.35
C GLU A 51 1.67 -30.77 -1.87
N ASP A 52 2.68 -30.39 -1.09
CA ASP A 52 2.54 -30.06 0.31
C ASP A 52 1.84 -28.68 0.44
N PRO A 53 0.59 -28.63 0.93
CA PRO A 53 -0.06 -27.36 1.19
C PRO A 53 0.82 -26.56 2.15
N LEU A 54 1.11 -25.30 1.79
CA LEU A 54 1.83 -24.39 2.69
C LEU A 54 1.18 -24.45 4.07
N PRO A 55 1.96 -24.60 5.15
CA PRO A 55 1.40 -24.62 6.49
C PRO A 55 0.55 -23.37 6.66
N LEU A 56 -0.73 -23.57 6.94
CA LEU A 56 -1.64 -22.49 7.27
C LEU A 56 -1.16 -21.91 8.60
N VAL A 57 -0.36 -20.85 8.55
CA VAL A 57 -0.04 -20.06 9.73
C VAL A 57 -1.33 -19.33 10.08
N GLU A 58 -2.17 -19.99 10.88
CA GLU A 58 -3.27 -19.34 11.56
C GLU A 58 -2.64 -18.26 12.42
N LYS A 59 -2.83 -17.00 12.01
CA LYS A 59 -2.49 -15.87 12.86
C LYS A 59 -3.41 -15.96 14.06
N VAL A 60 -2.95 -16.57 15.14
CA VAL A 60 -3.62 -16.56 16.44
C VAL A 60 -3.63 -15.10 16.88
N VAL A 61 -4.70 -14.38 16.54
CA VAL A 61 -4.88 -13.01 17.00
C VAL A 61 -5.31 -13.11 18.45
N GLU A 62 -4.35 -13.00 19.37
CA GLU A 62 -4.65 -12.89 20.79
C GLU A 62 -5.59 -11.70 21.02
N LYS A 63 -6.80 -11.99 21.51
CA LYS A 63 -7.77 -10.96 21.86
C LYS A 63 -7.23 -10.21 23.08
N LYS A 64 -7.01 -8.91 22.92
CA LYS A 64 -6.54 -8.05 24.01
C LYS A 64 -7.74 -7.62 24.86
N ASP A 65 -7.67 -7.70 26.18
CA ASP A 65 -8.76 -7.18 27.03
C ASP A 65 -8.56 -5.68 27.28
N TYR A 66 -9.52 -4.84 26.85
CA TYR A 66 -9.40 -3.39 27.06
C TYR A 66 -9.26 -2.99 28.54
N LYS A 67 -9.91 -3.72 29.46
CA LYS A 67 -9.87 -3.44 30.91
C LYS A 67 -8.46 -3.57 31.48
N LYS A 68 -7.70 -4.57 31.03
CA LYS A 68 -6.31 -4.79 31.45
C LYS A 68 -5.42 -3.63 30.98
N ILE A 69 -5.59 -3.21 29.73
CA ILE A 69 -4.85 -2.08 29.15
C ILE A 69 -5.15 -0.77 29.89
N LEU A 70 -6.40 -0.55 30.32
CA LEU A 70 -6.76 0.63 31.12
C LEU A 70 -6.06 0.61 32.49
N ALA A 71 -6.08 -0.52 33.19
CA ALA A 71 -5.39 -0.68 34.47
C ALA A 71 -3.87 -0.50 34.36
N GLU A 72 -3.25 -1.03 33.29
CA GLU A 72 -1.83 -0.84 33.01
C GLU A 72 -1.48 0.64 32.75
N ALA A 73 -2.34 1.36 32.01
CA ALA A 73 -2.12 2.76 31.72
C ALA A 73 -2.28 3.66 32.96
N GLU A 74 -3.20 3.30 33.86
CA GLU A 74 -3.35 3.94 35.18
C GLU A 74 -2.12 3.71 36.06
N ALA A 75 -1.60 2.47 36.11
CA ALA A 75 -0.38 2.15 36.85
C ALA A 75 0.86 2.91 36.32
N GLN A 76 0.93 3.18 35.02
CA GLN A 76 1.97 3.99 34.38
C GLN A 76 1.78 5.50 34.56
N GLY A 77 0.71 5.95 35.23
CA GLY A 77 0.42 7.37 35.45
C GLY A 77 -0.09 8.11 34.21
N LYS A 78 -0.50 7.39 33.15
CA LYS A 78 -1.03 7.96 31.90
C LYS A 78 -2.44 7.42 31.63
N PRO A 79 -3.45 7.82 32.42
CA PRO A 79 -4.80 7.29 32.28
C PRO A 79 -5.40 7.61 30.90
N ILE A 80 -6.00 6.59 30.27
CA ILE A 80 -6.64 6.73 28.96
C ILE A 80 -8.08 7.20 29.16
N SER A 81 -8.33 8.48 28.95
CA SER A 81 -9.69 9.05 28.97
C SER A 81 -10.52 8.66 27.74
N HIS A 82 -11.85 8.75 27.84
CA HIS A 82 -12.77 8.62 26.71
C HIS A 82 -12.53 9.71 25.65
N VAL A 83 -13.04 9.49 24.45
CA VAL A 83 -12.98 10.47 23.36
C VAL A 83 -14.12 11.47 23.54
N ARG A 84 -13.79 12.75 23.71
CA ARG A 84 -14.79 13.83 23.68
C ARG A 84 -15.15 14.15 22.23
N ARG A 85 -16.37 13.83 21.82
CA ARG A 85 -16.86 14.05 20.46
C ARG A 85 -17.70 15.30 20.37
N ILE A 86 -17.37 16.18 19.42
CA ILE A 86 -18.22 17.30 19.01
C ILE A 86 -19.23 16.82 17.95
N LYS A 87 -18.82 15.88 17.08
CA LYS A 87 -19.65 15.31 16.01
C LYS A 87 -19.90 13.82 16.27
N PRO A 88 -21.13 13.31 16.04
CA PRO A 88 -21.41 11.88 16.16
C PRO A 88 -20.65 11.08 15.10
N LEU A 89 -20.46 9.78 15.35
CA LEU A 89 -19.88 8.88 14.35
C LEU A 89 -20.85 8.73 13.17
N CYS A 90 -20.29 8.77 11.95
CA CYS A 90 -21.04 8.54 10.72
C CYS A 90 -21.35 7.04 10.49
N VAL A 91 -20.68 6.15 11.24
CA VAL A 91 -20.84 4.70 11.12
C VAL A 91 -21.24 4.12 12.47
N ASP A 92 -22.24 3.25 12.45
CA ASP A 92 -22.67 2.51 13.62
C ASP A 92 -21.68 1.36 13.91
N VAL A 93 -21.00 1.44 15.06
CA VAL A 93 -19.97 0.48 15.46
C VAL A 93 -20.03 0.30 16.97
N ASP A 94 -20.34 -0.92 17.39
CA ASP A 94 -20.47 -1.23 18.82
C ASP A 94 -19.11 -1.34 19.53
N LYS A 95 -18.13 -2.04 18.92
CA LYS A 95 -16.90 -2.44 19.62
C LYS A 95 -15.69 -2.48 18.71
N CYS A 96 -14.51 -2.30 19.31
CA CYS A 96 -13.24 -2.53 18.62
C CYS A 96 -13.03 -4.03 18.31
N PRO A 97 -12.65 -4.41 17.08
CA PRO A 97 -12.47 -5.83 16.71
C PRO A 97 -11.29 -6.51 17.42
N VAL A 98 -10.31 -5.74 17.91
CA VAL A 98 -9.10 -6.28 18.56
C VAL A 98 -9.25 -6.36 20.08
N CYS A 99 -9.77 -5.28 20.69
CA CYS A 99 -9.79 -5.16 22.16
C CYS A 99 -11.18 -5.13 22.79
N SER A 100 -12.24 -5.18 21.97
CA SER A 100 -13.64 -5.07 22.41
C SER A 100 -13.97 -3.79 23.20
N ALA A 101 -13.16 -2.74 23.06
CA ALA A 101 -13.43 -1.45 23.69
C ALA A 101 -14.75 -0.85 23.16
N PRO A 102 -15.55 -0.19 24.04
CA PRO A 102 -16.82 0.42 23.67
C PRO A 102 -16.62 1.62 22.72
N PRO A 103 -17.70 2.14 22.10
CA PRO A 103 -17.58 3.18 21.09
C PRO A 103 -16.98 4.45 21.67
N ASP A 104 -17.09 4.71 22.98
CA ASP A 104 -16.56 5.90 23.65
C ASP A 104 -15.03 6.05 23.55
N TYR A 105 -14.31 4.96 23.29
CA TYR A 105 -12.86 4.98 23.08
C TYR A 105 -12.45 4.99 21.60
N LEU A 106 -13.42 5.07 20.68
CA LEU A 106 -13.16 5.11 19.25
C LEU A 106 -13.06 6.55 18.75
N TYR A 107 -11.98 6.84 18.03
CA TYR A 107 -11.72 8.15 17.45
C TYR A 107 -11.92 8.10 15.93
N SER A 108 -12.55 9.12 15.36
CA SER A 108 -12.67 9.29 13.91
C SER A 108 -11.36 9.82 13.34
N PHE A 109 -10.52 8.95 12.76
CA PHE A 109 -9.17 9.32 12.31
C PHE A 109 -9.16 10.07 10.97
N GLY A 110 -10.10 9.75 10.07
CA GLY A 110 -10.18 10.38 8.74
C GLY A 110 -10.99 9.53 7.77
N LYS A 111 -10.90 9.81 6.47
CA LYS A 111 -11.50 8.99 5.42
C LYS A 111 -10.43 8.29 4.59
N ASP A 112 -10.69 7.07 4.17
CA ASP A 112 -9.93 6.39 3.11
C ASP A 112 -10.09 7.14 1.77
N PRO A 113 -9.17 6.93 0.80
CA PRO A 113 -9.34 7.46 -0.56
C PRO A 113 -10.65 6.98 -1.21
N ASP A 114 -11.11 5.79 -0.82
CA ASP A 114 -12.38 5.19 -1.24
C ASP A 114 -13.61 5.83 -0.54
N GLY A 115 -13.41 6.81 0.34
CA GLY A 115 -14.48 7.54 1.05
C GLY A 115 -14.95 6.91 2.36
N PHE A 116 -14.47 5.72 2.74
CA PHE A 116 -14.86 5.06 3.99
C PHE A 116 -14.27 5.76 5.22
N GLN A 117 -15.08 5.93 6.27
CA GLN A 117 -14.63 6.50 7.54
C GLN A 117 -13.68 5.54 8.27
N LYS A 118 -12.45 5.99 8.52
CA LYS A 118 -11.48 5.30 9.38
C LYS A 118 -11.75 5.60 10.84
N LEU A 119 -11.71 4.54 11.64
CA LEU A 119 -11.76 4.59 13.09
C LEU A 119 -10.43 4.14 13.68
N GLN A 120 -10.03 4.78 14.78
CA GLN A 120 -8.87 4.39 15.56
C GLN A 120 -9.28 4.17 17.00
N CYS A 121 -8.95 3.01 17.58
CA CYS A 121 -9.17 2.77 19.00
C CYS A 121 -8.10 3.46 19.84
N LYS A 122 -8.50 4.24 20.85
CA LYS A 122 -7.55 4.91 21.77
C LYS A 122 -6.82 3.93 22.70
N VAL A 123 -7.43 2.79 23.01
CA VAL A 123 -6.89 1.76 23.91
C VAL A 123 -5.80 0.93 23.22
N CYS A 124 -6.13 0.28 22.09
CA CYS A 124 -5.20 -0.62 21.40
C CYS A 124 -4.49 0.00 20.19
N LYS A 125 -4.80 1.25 19.83
CA LYS A 125 -4.28 1.98 18.66
C LYS A 125 -4.58 1.33 17.29
N HIS A 126 -5.39 0.27 17.27
CA HIS A 126 -5.82 -0.38 16.03
C HIS A 126 -6.66 0.56 15.16
N GLN A 127 -6.37 0.58 13.87
CA GLN A 127 -7.07 1.36 12.86
C GLN A 127 -7.80 0.43 11.90
N TRP A 128 -9.07 0.72 11.63
CA TRP A 128 -9.86 -0.01 10.64
C TRP A 128 -10.93 0.88 10.03
N ALA A 129 -11.48 0.45 8.90
CA ALA A 129 -12.60 1.09 8.23
C ALA A 129 -13.77 0.09 8.17
N PRO A 130 -14.80 0.23 9.02
CA PRO A 130 -15.91 -0.74 9.11
C PRO A 130 -16.68 -0.93 7.80
N GLY A 131 -16.82 0.13 7.00
CA GLY A 131 -17.51 0.05 5.71
C GLY A 131 -16.66 -0.49 4.55
N LYS A 132 -15.35 -0.69 4.75
CA LYS A 132 -14.45 -1.10 3.67
C LYS A 132 -14.59 -2.61 3.41
N PRO A 133 -14.87 -3.05 2.17
CA PRO A 133 -14.92 -4.47 1.86
C PRO A 133 -13.55 -5.11 2.11
N ALA A 134 -13.55 -6.32 2.66
CA ALA A 134 -12.31 -7.07 2.86
C ALA A 134 -11.61 -7.24 1.50
N PRO A 135 -10.29 -7.00 1.40
CA PRO A 135 -9.58 -7.23 0.16
C PRO A 135 -9.74 -8.70 -0.24
N LYS A 136 -9.92 -8.94 -1.54
CA LYS A 136 -9.90 -10.31 -2.08
C LYS A 136 -8.61 -10.98 -1.60
N LYS A 137 -8.72 -12.17 -1.00
CA LYS A 137 -7.56 -12.95 -0.55
C LYS A 137 -6.59 -13.07 -1.74
N SER A 138 -5.49 -12.32 -1.71
CA SER A 138 -4.44 -12.49 -2.70
C SER A 138 -3.89 -13.89 -2.49
N ARG A 139 -3.83 -14.71 -3.55
CA ARG A 139 -3.02 -15.94 -3.48
C ARG A 139 -1.63 -15.53 -3.01
N LEU A 140 -1.14 -16.19 -1.97
CA LEU A 140 0.21 -15.99 -1.47
C LEU A 140 1.16 -16.34 -2.61
N THR A 141 1.62 -15.33 -3.34
CA THR A 141 2.69 -15.51 -4.32
C THR A 141 4.00 -15.42 -3.55
N TYR A 142 4.78 -16.49 -3.55
CA TYR A 142 6.16 -16.47 -3.06
C TYR A 142 6.92 -15.40 -3.85
N ARG A 143 7.19 -14.24 -3.22
CA ARG A 143 8.16 -13.29 -3.77
C ARG A 143 9.53 -13.84 -3.43
N TYR A 144 10.16 -14.52 -4.38
CA TYR A 144 11.58 -14.85 -4.27
C TYR A 144 12.34 -13.52 -4.17
N PRO A 145 13.20 -13.32 -3.17
CA PRO A 145 14.06 -12.16 -3.12
C PRO A 145 15.16 -12.37 -4.16
N PHE A 146 14.95 -11.84 -5.36
CA PHE A 146 16.05 -11.48 -6.25
C PHE A 146 16.34 -10.00 -6.05
#